data_AF-A0A365KLZ5-F1
#
_entry.id   AF-A0A365KLZ5-F1
#
_cell.length_a   1.000
_cell.length_b   1.000
_cell.length_c   1.000
_cell.angle_alpha   90.00
_cell.angle_beta   90.00
_cell.angle_gamma   90.00
#
_symmetry.space_group_name_H-M   'P 1'
#
loop_
_entity.id
_entity.type
_entity.pdbx_description
1 polymer ?
#
loop_
_entity_poly.entity_id
_entity_poly.type
_entity_poly.pdbx_seq_one_letter_code
_entity_poly.pdbx_strand_id
1 'polypeptide(L)' 'MKIKNLNGKKGIKMEKIELFLLRRKKGIKLREIAEYIHCSIAMLSLWENDKSNLDVNKQVMYKEFIERY' A
#
# COMPACT_ATOMS: atom_id res chain seq x y z
N MET A 1 2.22 25.86 -25.04
CA MET A 1 1.10 26.33 -24.19
C MET A 1 1.56 26.29 -22.73
N LYS A 2 1.19 27.29 -21.92
CA LYS A 2 1.74 27.56 -20.58
C LYS A 2 1.42 26.47 -19.56
N ILE A 3 2.38 26.28 -18.66
CA ILE A 3 2.43 25.43 -17.47
C ILE A 3 1.23 25.69 -16.53
N LYS A 4 0.65 24.65 -15.92
CA LYS A 4 0.05 24.73 -14.59
C LYS A 4 0.37 23.47 -13.77
N ASN A 5 1.42 23.57 -12.96
CA ASN A 5 1.50 22.80 -11.73
C ASN A 5 0.35 23.25 -10.83
N LEU A 6 -0.44 22.29 -10.35
CA LEU A 6 -1.48 22.51 -9.35
C LEU A 6 -1.23 21.54 -8.19
N ASN A 7 -0.35 21.96 -7.28
CA ASN A 7 -0.34 21.46 -5.92
C ASN A 7 -1.66 21.90 -5.26
N GLY A 8 -2.65 21.03 -5.28
CA GLY A 8 -3.80 21.06 -4.39
C GLY A 8 -3.80 19.74 -3.63
N LYS A 9 -3.76 19.79 -2.29
CA LYS A 9 -3.81 18.60 -1.42
C LYS A 9 -4.93 17.65 -1.88
N LYS A 10 -4.54 16.62 -2.61
CA LYS A 10 -5.34 15.44 -2.96
C LYS A 10 -4.51 14.28 -2.45
N GLY A 11 -5.03 13.51 -1.49
CA GLY A 11 -4.39 12.27 -1.07
C GLY A 11 -4.06 11.47 -2.32
N ILE A 12 -2.77 11.32 -2.62
CA ILE A 12 -2.31 10.69 -3.84
C ILE A 12 -2.84 9.26 -3.80
N LYS A 13 -3.63 8.87 -4.79
CA LYS A 13 -4.06 7.48 -4.99
C LYS A 13 -2.82 6.73 -5.46
N MET A 14 -2.00 6.33 -4.50
CA MET A 14 -0.82 5.50 -4.71
C MET A 14 -1.29 4.15 -5.26
N GLU A 15 -0.77 3.73 -6.42
CA GLU A 15 -1.13 2.43 -7.00
C GLU A 15 -0.49 1.27 -6.23
N LYS A 16 -1.07 0.07 -6.32
CA LYS A 16 -0.61 -1.11 -5.57
C LYS A 16 0.89 -1.40 -5.79
N ILE A 17 1.37 -1.22 -7.02
CA ILE A 17 2.78 -1.39 -7.41
C ILE A 17 3.67 -0.40 -6.65
N GLU A 18 3.26 0.86 -6.56
CA GLU A 18 4.01 1.90 -5.84
C GLU A 18 4.10 1.58 -4.35
N LEU A 19 3.00 1.10 -3.75
CA LEU A 19 2.98 0.67 -2.35
C LEU A 19 3.90 -0.54 -2.11
N PHE A 20 3.91 -1.52 -3.02
CA PHE A 20 4.84 -2.65 -2.98
C PHE A 20 6.31 -2.19 -3.00
N LEU A 21 6.66 -1.31 -3.94
CA LEU A 21 8.01 -0.77 -4.06
C LEU A 21 8.42 0.04 -2.82
N LEU A 22 7.51 0.88 -2.31
CA LEU A 22 7.75 1.69 -1.13
C LEU A 22 7.96 0.83 0.12
N ARG A 23 7.12 -0.21 0.32
CA ARG A 23 7.29 -1.19 1.38
C ARG A 23 8.67 -1.83 1.33
N ARG A 24 9.08 -2.30 0.15
CA ARG A 24 10.38 -2.94 -0.08
C ARG A 24 11.53 -1.98 0.21
N LYS A 25 11.42 -0.72 -0.23
CA LYS A 25 12.41 0.34 0.04
C LYS A 25 12.55 0.65 1.53
N LYS A 26 11.44 0.67 2.28
CA LYS A 26 11.42 0.87 3.73
C LYS A 26 11.85 -0.36 4.53
N GLY A 27 12.06 -1.51 3.88
CA GLY A 27 12.41 -2.76 4.55
C GLY A 27 11.26 -3.40 5.36
N ILE A 28 10.03 -2.92 5.17
CA ILE A 28 8.86 -3.40 5.90
C ILE A 28 8.53 -4.83 5.47
N LYS A 29 8.49 -5.74 6.43
CA LYS A 29 8.17 -7.15 6.22
C LYS A 29 6.66 -7.33 6.14
N LEU A 30 6.22 -8.24 5.28
CA LEU A 30 4.79 -8.58 5.19
C LEU A 30 4.22 -9.08 6.52
N ARG A 31 5.03 -9.72 7.37
CA ARG A 31 4.64 -10.13 8.72
C ARG A 31 4.14 -8.96 9.56
N GLU A 32 4.84 -7.83 9.55
CA GLU A 32 4.50 -6.66 10.36
C GLU A 32 3.15 -6.06 9.94
N ILE A 33 2.92 -6.00 8.62
CA ILE A 33 1.64 -5.50 8.10
C ILE A 33 0.51 -6.50 8.36
N ALA A 34 0.76 -7.80 8.17
CA ALA A 34 -0.20 -8.87 8.41
C ALA A 34 -0.68 -8.89 9.87
N GLU A 35 0.23 -8.67 10.82
CA GLU A 35 -0.07 -8.52 12.25
C GLU A 35 -0.96 -7.29 12.51
N TYR A 36 -0.64 -6.15 11.89
CA TYR A 36 -1.41 -4.90 12.03
C TYR A 36 -2.83 -4.99 11.44
N ILE A 37 -3.00 -5.60 10.26
CA ILE A 37 -4.29 -5.65 9.56
C ILE A 37 -5.10 -6.92 9.87
N HIS A 38 -4.59 -7.77 10.76
CA HIS A 38 -5.17 -9.06 11.15
C HIS A 38 -5.51 -9.95 9.94
N CYS A 39 -4.51 -10.24 9.11
CA CYS A 39 -4.64 -11.24 8.03
C CYS A 39 -3.40 -12.13 7.93
N SER A 40 -3.45 -13.16 7.09
CA SER A 40 -2.28 -14.01 6.85
C SER A 40 -1.25 -13.31 5.95
N ILE A 41 0.03 -13.62 6.16
CA ILE A 41 1.12 -13.19 5.27
C ILE A 41 0.88 -13.67 3.84
N ALA A 42 0.38 -14.91 3.69
CA ALA A 42 0.05 -15.49 2.40
C ALA A 42 -1.00 -14.66 1.65
N MET A 43 -2.04 -14.19 2.33
CA MET A 43 -3.05 -13.32 1.73
C MET A 43 -2.45 -12.02 1.19
N LEU A 44 -1.56 -11.36 1.95
CA LEU A 44 -0.87 -10.16 1.47
C LEU A 44 0.04 -10.46 0.28
N SER A 45 0.79 -11.56 0.32
CA SER A 45 1.66 -11.95 -0.78
C SER A 45 0.87 -12.23 -2.05
N LEU A 46 -0.24 -12.97 -1.96
CA LEU A 46 -1.13 -13.23 -3.08
C LEU A 46 -1.72 -11.93 -3.61
N TRP A 47 -2.18 -11.04 -2.73
CA TRP A 47 -2.75 -9.74 -3.14
C TRP A 47 -1.73 -8.84 -3.82
N GLU A 48 -0.50 -8.73 -3.30
CA GLU A 48 0.59 -7.99 -3.96
C GLU A 48 0.89 -8.51 -5.37
N ASN A 49 0.71 -9.82 -5.60
CA ASN A 49 0.95 -10.50 -6.89
C ASN A 49 -0.30 -10.68 -7.77
N ASP A 50 -1.40 -9.97 -7.46
CA ASP A 50 -2.67 -10.04 -8.22
C ASP A 50 -3.28 -11.45 -8.26
N LYS A 51 -3.02 -12.26 -7.23
CA LYS A 51 -3.55 -13.63 -7.09
C LYS A 51 -4.74 -13.73 -6.14
N SER A 52 -5.07 -12.67 -5.40
CA SER A 52 -6.23 -12.63 -4.52
C SER A 52 -6.75 -11.21 -4.35
N ASN A 53 -8.03 -11.09 -3.98
CA ASN A 53 -8.63 -9.83 -3.56
C ASN A 53 -8.49 -9.69 -2.04
N LEU A 54 -7.92 -8.57 -1.61
CA LEU A 54 -7.90 -8.17 -0.21
C LEU A 54 -9.10 -7.26 0.06
N ASP A 55 -9.72 -7.40 1.23
CA ASP A 55 -10.82 -6.52 1.64
C ASP A 55 -10.41 -5.03 1.56
N VAL A 56 -11.32 -4.16 1.15
CA VAL A 56 -11.03 -2.74 0.90
C VAL A 56 -10.51 -2.04 2.16
N ASN A 57 -11.07 -2.34 3.34
CA ASN A 57 -10.59 -1.74 4.59
C ASN A 57 -9.15 -2.17 4.89
N LYS A 58 -8.82 -3.43 4.62
CA LYS A 58 -7.45 -3.95 4.77
C LYS A 58 -6.47 -3.34 3.77
N GLN A 59 -6.91 -3.01 2.55
CA GLN A 59 -6.09 -2.26 1.60
C GLN A 59 -5.78 -0.84 2.09
N VAL A 60 -6.76 -0.17 2.71
CA VAL A 60 -6.57 1.14 3.33
C VAL A 60 -5.58 1.04 4.48
N MET A 61 -5.76 0.09 5.40
CA MET A 61 -4.83 -0.12 6.52
C MET A 61 -3.41 -0.47 6.05
N TYR A 62 -3.27 -1.28 5.00
CA TYR A 62 -1.99 -1.61 4.38
C TYR A 62 -1.25 -0.34 3.90
N LYS A 63 -1.98 0.53 3.19
CA LYS A 63 -1.44 1.82 2.73
C LYS A 63 -1.03 2.71 3.90
N GLU A 64 -1.90 2.88 4.89
CA GLU A 64 -1.63 3.71 6.06
C GLU A 64 -0.41 3.24 6.86
N PHE A 65 -0.24 1.92 7.00
CA PHE A 65 0.93 1.35 7.68
C PHE A 65 2.23 1.76 6.97
N ILE A 66 2.27 1.62 5.64
CA ILE A 66 3.46 1.97 4.86
C ILE A 66 3.73 3.46 4.90
N GLU A 67 2.71 4.31 4.86
CA GLU A 67 2.87 5.77 4.90
C GLU A 67 3.41 6.26 6.25
N ARG A 68 3.05 5.60 7.37
CA ARG A 68 3.44 6.00 8.74
C ARG A 68 4.76 5.44 9.27
N TYR A 69 5.32 4.40 8.63
CA TYR A 69 6.58 3.76 9.02
C TYR A 69 7.81 4.64 8.73
#